data_AF-A0A845DLK1-F1
#
_entry.id   AF-A0A845DLK1-F1
#
_cell.length_a   1.000
_cell.length_b   1.000
_cell.length_c   1.000
_cell.angle_alpha   90.00
_cell.angle_beta   90.00
_cell.angle_gamma   90.00
#
_symmetry.space_group_name_H-M   'P 1'
#
loop_
_entity.id
_entity.type
_entity.pdbx_description
1 polymer ?
#
loop_
_entity_poly.entity_id
_entity_poly.type
_entity_poly.pdbx_seq_one_letter_code
_entity_poly.pdbx_strand_id
1 'polypeptide(L)'
;MNSVAEIQDAVRGAKRVMVRGGGSKPALSLPNCLDDAQTLDLSALKGVVDYQPEEYTFTARAGTRVSEMAALLAAEGQYLPFDPPLAERGATLGGTVAAGLSG
;
A
#
# COMPACT_ATOMS: atom_id res chain seq x y z
N MET A 1 -1.00 -10.46 6.47
CA MET A 1 0.31 -10.43 7.16
C MET A 1 0.40 -9.13 7.92
N ASN A 2 0.87 -9.17 9.17
CA ASN A 2 0.67 -8.05 10.10
C ASN A 2 1.99 -7.45 10.62
N SER A 3 3.14 -8.03 10.27
CA SER A 3 4.47 -7.49 10.61
C SER A 3 5.45 -7.54 9.44
N VAL A 4 6.48 -6.70 9.49
CA VAL A 4 7.56 -6.70 8.49
C VAL A 4 8.37 -8.00 8.55
N ALA A 5 8.59 -8.55 9.75
CA ALA A 5 9.32 -9.80 9.94
C ALA A 5 8.61 -10.98 9.27
N GLU A 6 7.30 -11.13 9.47
CA GLU A 6 6.49 -12.17 8.80
C GLU A 6 6.61 -12.10 7.26
N ILE A 7 6.61 -10.88 6.71
CA ILE A 7 6.72 -10.67 5.27
C ILE A 7 8.12 -11.03 4.78
N GLN A 8 9.16 -10.62 5.51
CA GLN A 8 10.54 -10.98 5.17
C GLN A 8 10.74 -12.50 5.15
N ASP A 9 10.20 -13.21 6.14
CA ASP A 9 10.30 -14.67 6.20
C ASP A 9 9.51 -15.35 5.08
N ALA A 10 8.31 -14.86 4.78
CA ALA A 10 7.52 -15.35 3.65
C ALA A 10 8.24 -15.12 2.31
N VAL A 11 8.86 -13.96 2.11
CA VAL A 11 9.64 -13.65 0.91
C VAL A 11 10.87 -14.54 0.78
N ARG A 12 11.57 -14.82 1.88
CA ARG A 12 12.75 -15.72 1.88
C ARG A 12 12.38 -17.19 1.61
N GLY A 13 11.21 -17.63 2.08
CA GLY A 13 10.75 -19.01 1.95
C GLY A 13 10.06 -19.33 0.63
N ALA A 14 9.60 -18.32 -0.12
CA ALA A 14 8.82 -18.51 -1.33
C ALA A 14 9.69 -18.47 -2.60
N LYS A 15 9.42 -19.41 -3.52
CA LYS A 15 10.02 -19.41 -4.86
C LYS A 15 9.54 -18.21 -5.70
N ARG A 16 8.26 -17.85 -5.55
CA ARG A 16 7.61 -16.72 -6.22
C ARG A 16 6.56 -16.12 -5.29
N VAL A 17 6.44 -14.80 -5.30
CA VAL A 17 5.48 -14.06 -4.49
C VAL A 17 4.65 -13.13 -5.36
N MET A 18 3.36 -13.05 -5.07
CA MET A 18 2.47 -12.01 -5.59
C MET A 18 2.06 -11.11 -4.43
N VAL A 19 2.42 -9.84 -4.48
CA VAL A 19 2.07 -8.88 -3.43
C VAL A 19 0.70 -8.29 -3.72
N ARG A 20 -0.18 -8.29 -2.71
CA ARG A 20 -1.51 -7.70 -2.79
C ARG A 20 -1.71 -6.68 -1.67
N GLY A 21 -2.05 -5.45 -2.04
CA GLY A 21 -2.58 -4.43 -1.12
C GLY A 21 -4.11 -4.48 -1.09
N GLY A 22 -4.77 -3.34 -1.32
CA GLY A 22 -6.24 -3.27 -1.38
C GLY A 22 -6.89 -4.00 -2.56
N GLY A 23 -6.11 -4.47 -3.54
CA GLY A 23 -6.63 -5.21 -4.70
C GLY A 23 -7.47 -4.36 -5.68
N SER A 24 -7.33 -3.04 -5.66
CA SER A 24 -8.13 -2.13 -6.49
C SER A 24 -7.73 -2.09 -7.97
N LYS A 25 -6.53 -2.57 -8.32
CA LYS A 25 -5.94 -2.49 -9.66
C LYS A 25 -5.55 -3.87 -10.25
N PRO A 26 -6.44 -4.88 -10.25
CA PRO A 26 -6.07 -6.24 -10.64
C PRO A 26 -5.59 -6.33 -12.10
N ALA A 27 -6.09 -5.47 -12.99
CA ALA A 27 -5.70 -5.43 -14.40
C ALA A 27 -4.24 -4.99 -14.64
N LEU A 28 -3.60 -4.32 -13.68
CA LEU A 28 -2.18 -3.96 -13.74
C LEU A 28 -1.26 -5.08 -13.23
N SER A 29 -1.84 -6.16 -12.71
CA SER A 29 -1.10 -7.34 -12.27
C SER A 29 -0.92 -8.30 -13.45
N LEU A 30 0.22 -9.00 -13.51
CA LEU A 30 0.48 -9.96 -14.58
C LEU A 30 -0.42 -11.20 -14.40
N PRO A 31 -1.24 -11.58 -15.41
CA PRO A 31 -2.20 -12.68 -15.29
C PRO A 31 -1.57 -14.08 -15.22
N ASN A 32 -0.31 -14.25 -15.65
CA ASN A 32 0.28 -15.57 -15.97
C ASN A 32 1.46 -15.98 -15.08
N CYS A 33 1.69 -15.31 -13.95
CA CYS A 33 2.82 -15.59 -13.05
C CYS A 33 2.43 -16.42 -11.81
N LEU A 34 1.19 -16.93 -11.75
CA LEU A 34 0.48 -17.13 -10.48
C LEU A 34 0.23 -18.57 -10.04
N ASP A 35 0.37 -19.57 -10.91
CA ASP A 35 0.01 -20.94 -10.54
C ASP A 35 0.82 -21.49 -9.34
N ASP A 36 2.06 -21.01 -9.16
CA ASP A 36 2.94 -21.36 -8.03
C ASP A 36 3.35 -20.13 -7.17
N ALA A 37 2.72 -18.97 -7.34
CA ALA A 37 3.06 -17.77 -6.57
C ALA A 37 2.28 -17.70 -5.25
N GLN A 38 2.99 -17.57 -4.15
CA GLN A 38 2.36 -17.29 -2.86
C GLN A 38 1.85 -15.85 -2.82
N THR A 39 0.55 -15.67 -2.58
CA THR A 39 -0.01 -14.33 -2.40
C THR A 39 0.31 -13.79 -1.01
N LEU A 40 0.99 -12.65 -0.94
CA LEU A 40 1.27 -11.90 0.28
C LEU A 40 0.27 -10.75 0.40
N ASP A 41 -0.76 -10.93 1.21
CA ASP A 41 -1.73 -9.86 1.52
C ASP A 41 -1.19 -8.93 2.61
N LEU A 42 -0.92 -7.68 2.21
CA LEU A 42 -0.37 -6.62 3.04
C LEU A 42 -1.45 -5.64 3.55
N SER A 43 -2.73 -5.86 3.25
CA SER A 43 -3.82 -4.95 3.66
C SER A 43 -3.93 -4.76 5.18
N ALA A 44 -3.46 -5.74 5.95
CA ALA A 44 -3.40 -5.67 7.41
C ALA A 44 -2.13 -4.98 7.94
N LEU A 45 -1.07 -4.84 7.12
CA LEU A 45 0.12 -4.05 7.45
C LEU A 45 -0.17 -2.57 7.20
N LYS A 46 -1.01 -1.98 8.05
CA LYS A 46 -1.51 -0.61 7.93
C LYS A 46 -1.25 0.21 9.20
N GLY A 47 -1.38 1.52 9.08
CA GLY A 47 -1.16 2.52 10.12
C GLY A 47 0.01 3.45 9.81
N VAL A 48 -0.04 4.62 10.42
CA VAL A 48 1.05 5.61 10.43
C VAL A 48 2.08 5.20 11.48
N VAL A 49 3.35 5.30 11.12
CA VAL A 49 4.51 5.02 11.98
C VAL A 49 5.05 6.32 12.58
N ASP A 50 5.14 7.36 11.75
CA ASP A 50 5.58 8.70 12.14
C ASP A 50 4.88 9.74 11.29
N TYR A 51 4.58 10.92 11.85
CA TYR A 51 4.01 12.04 11.12
C TYR A 51 4.49 13.33 11.78
N GLN A 52 5.19 14.16 11.00
CA GLN A 52 5.72 15.46 11.40
C GLN A 52 5.05 16.52 10.51
N PRO A 53 3.89 17.06 10.93
CA PRO A 53 3.12 18.03 10.14
C PRO A 53 3.95 19.25 9.74
N GLU A 54 4.78 19.76 10.64
CA GLU A 54 5.64 20.92 10.43
C GLU A 54 6.70 20.73 9.34
N GLU A 55 7.13 19.48 9.12
CA GLU A 55 8.09 19.11 8.08
C GLU A 55 7.41 18.58 6.81
N TYR A 56 6.08 18.46 6.79
CA TYR A 56 5.30 17.83 5.71
C TYR A 56 5.78 16.41 5.38
N THR A 57 6.22 15.66 6.39
CA THR A 57 6.70 14.28 6.23
C THR A 57 5.88 13.30 7.04
N PHE A 58 5.66 12.11 6.48
CA PHE A 58 5.09 10.98 7.20
C PHE A 58 5.75 9.67 6.78
N THR A 59 5.78 8.73 7.71
CA THR A 59 6.08 7.32 7.45
C THR A 59 4.83 6.51 7.73
N ALA A 60 4.36 5.74 6.75
CA ALA A 60 3.18 4.90 6.90
C ALA A 60 3.41 3.51 6.29
N ARG A 61 2.70 2.52 6.81
CA ARG A 61 2.79 1.15 6.32
C ARG A 61 2.09 1.00 4.96
N ALA A 62 2.58 0.07 4.13
CA ALA A 62 2.15 -0.10 2.74
C ALA A 62 0.65 -0.42 2.57
N GLY A 63 0.02 -1.05 3.56
CA GLY A 63 -1.40 -1.39 3.59
C GLY A 63 -2.30 -0.23 4.02
N THR A 64 -1.77 0.90 4.47
CA THR A 64 -2.56 2.09 4.83
C THR A 64 -3.33 2.59 3.63
N ARG A 65 -4.62 2.87 3.81
CA ARG A 65 -5.48 3.35 2.73
C ARG A 65 -5.13 4.79 2.37
N VAL A 66 -5.21 5.12 1.09
CA VAL A 66 -5.04 6.51 0.62
C VAL A 66 -6.06 7.42 1.29
N SER A 67 -7.34 7.01 1.36
CA SER A 67 -8.40 7.81 1.97
C SER A 67 -8.19 8.08 3.46
N GLU A 68 -7.58 7.13 4.18
CA GLU A 68 -7.21 7.30 5.60
C GLU A 68 -6.10 8.36 5.75
N MET A 69 -5.08 8.32 4.89
CA MET A 69 -4.05 9.36 4.87
C MET A 69 -4.60 10.72 4.46
N ALA A 70 -5.46 10.78 3.45
CA ALA A 70 -6.07 12.04 3.02
C ALA A 70 -6.87 12.69 4.16
N ALA A 71 -7.64 11.90 4.92
CA ALA A 71 -8.37 12.38 6.09
C ALA A 71 -7.43 12.85 7.22
N LEU A 72 -6.34 12.12 7.48
CA LEU A 72 -5.34 12.50 8.49
C LEU A 72 -4.66 13.83 8.13
N LEU A 73 -4.21 13.97 6.88
CA LEU A 73 -3.57 15.19 6.40
C LEU A 73 -4.53 16.37 6.43
N ALA A 74 -5.79 16.16 6.04
CA ALA A 74 -6.82 17.21 6.05
C ALA A 74 -7.08 17.77 7.47
N ALA A 75 -6.93 16.95 8.52
CA ALA A 75 -7.04 17.41 9.90
C ALA A 75 -5.98 18.46 10.29
N GLU A 76 -4.82 18.44 9.63
CA GLU A 76 -3.73 19.41 9.77
C GLU A 76 -3.74 20.47 8.64
N GLY A 77 -4.81 20.55 7.84
CA GLY A 77 -4.91 21.46 6.70
C GLY A 77 -3.97 21.10 5.53
N GLN A 78 -3.50 19.85 5.48
CA GLN A 78 -2.59 19.32 4.47
C GLN A 78 -3.33 18.40 3.48
N TYR A 79 -2.65 18.07 2.38
CA TYR A 79 -3.17 17.17 1.36
C TYR A 79 -2.04 16.37 0.70
N LEU A 80 -2.37 15.23 0.09
CA LEU A 80 -1.43 14.54 -0.78
C LEU A 80 -1.26 15.36 -2.07
N PRO A 81 -0.04 15.62 -2.54
CA PRO A 81 0.20 16.45 -3.73
C PRO A 81 -0.16 15.73 -5.06
N PHE A 82 -0.94 14.65 -4.98
CA PHE A 82 -1.38 13.79 -6.07
C PHE A 82 -2.76 13.21 -5.75
N ASP A 83 -3.56 12.89 -6.77
CA ASP A 83 -4.89 12.27 -6.66
C ASP A 83 -4.87 10.84 -7.23
N PRO A 84 -4.45 9.84 -6.45
CA PRO A 84 -4.24 8.51 -6.98
C PRO A 84 -5.59 7.81 -7.24
N PRO A 85 -5.77 7.19 -8.42
CA PRO A 85 -7.04 6.61 -8.79
C PRO A 85 -7.44 5.48 -7.85
N LEU A 86 -8.76 5.37 -7.64
CA LEU A 86 -9.41 4.33 -6.85
C LEU A 86 -9.15 4.42 -5.34
N ALA A 87 -8.82 5.61 -4.82
CA ALA A 87 -8.70 5.87 -3.37
C ALA A 87 -9.94 5.38 -2.60
N GLU A 88 -11.14 5.79 -3.03
CA GLU A 88 -12.43 5.38 -2.45
C GLU A 88 -12.73 3.88 -2.58
N ARG A 89 -12.07 3.18 -3.51
CA ARG A 89 -12.20 1.73 -3.67
C ARG A 89 -11.16 0.95 -2.86
N GLY A 90 -10.52 1.60 -1.89
CA GLY A 90 -9.57 0.98 -0.96
C GLY A 90 -8.16 0.85 -1.52
N ALA A 91 -7.73 1.71 -2.45
CA ALA A 91 -6.32 1.78 -2.80
C ALA A 91 -5.45 2.05 -1.56
N THR A 92 -4.31 1.35 -1.47
CA THR A 92 -3.34 1.49 -0.38
C THR A 92 -2.12 2.25 -0.87
N LEU A 93 -1.39 2.91 0.03
CA LEU A 93 -0.17 3.66 -0.31
C LEU A 93 0.82 2.81 -1.11
N GLY A 94 1.13 1.60 -0.63
CA GLY A 94 2.06 0.70 -1.32
C GLY A 94 1.53 0.25 -2.69
N GLY A 95 0.22 0.05 -2.82
CA GLY A 95 -0.39 -0.30 -4.10
C GLY A 95 -0.39 0.86 -5.10
N THR A 96 -0.54 2.09 -4.62
CA THR A 96 -0.43 3.31 -5.43
C THR A 96 1.00 3.51 -5.94
N VAL A 97 2.00 3.40 -5.07
CA VAL A 97 3.43 3.50 -5.46
C VAL A 97 3.79 2.39 -6.45
N ALA A 98 3.41 1.13 -6.17
CA ALA A 98 3.73 -0.01 -7.03
C ALA A 98 3.05 0.06 -8.42
N ALA A 99 1.87 0.66 -8.51
CA ALA A 99 1.16 0.81 -9.78
C ALA A 99 1.77 1.89 -10.68
N GLY A 100 2.55 2.83 -10.13
CA GLY A 100 3.23 3.87 -10.90
C GLY A 100 2.31 4.74 -11.77
N LEU A 101 1.01 4.82 -11.41
CA LEU A 101 0.04 5.62 -12.14
C LEU A 101 0.23 7.09 -11.80
N SER A 102 0.20 7.95 -12.81
CA SER A 102 0.17 9.40 -12.64
C SER A 102 -1.22 9.88 -12.23
N GLY A 103 -1.26 10.88 -11.35
CA GLY A 103 -2.43 11.56 -10.80
C GLY A 103 -1.98 12.58 -9.77
#